data_AF-A0A923V2R6-F1
#
_entry.id   AF-A0A923V2R6-F1
#
_cell.length_a   1.000
_cell.length_b   1.000
_cell.length_c   1.000
_cell.angle_alpha   90.00
_cell.angle_beta   90.00
_cell.angle_gamma   90.00
#
_symmetry.space_group_name_H-M   'P 1'
#
loop_
_entity.id
_entity.type
_entity.pdbx_description
1 polymer ?
#
loop_
_entity_poly.entity_id
_entity_poly.type
_entity_poly.pdbx_seq_one_letter_code
_entity_poly.pdbx_strand_id
1 'polypeptide(L)'
;MKQPGLMNTLSQVMEKLRLNGKDNELKMSDHGKMQSATLSKIYNPEDVTIVKTYRFEGESDPGDNSVLYILQDKDANMSYIVDAYGTYSDHDGPDFDDFLKKIKVADRDEQELFD
;
A
#
# COMPACT_ATOMS: atom_id res chain seq x y z
N MET A 1 25.94 12.82 -8.05
CA MET A 1 25.96 12.91 -6.57
C MET A 1 24.82 12.05 -6.05
N LYS A 2 25.10 10.90 -5.40
CA LYS A 2 24.08 10.15 -4.67
C LYS A 2 24.22 10.56 -3.20
N GLN A 3 23.32 11.40 -2.73
CA GLN A 3 23.33 11.92 -1.36
C GLN A 3 22.52 11.02 -0.42
N PRO A 4 22.86 11.03 0.89
CA PRO A 4 22.53 9.99 1.85
C PRO A 4 21.21 10.25 2.56
N GLY A 5 20.41 9.20 2.74
CA GLY A 5 19.12 9.25 3.43
C GLY A 5 17.96 9.53 2.49
N LEU A 6 17.60 8.56 1.64
CA LEU A 6 16.34 8.62 0.90
C LEU A 6 15.19 8.53 1.91
N MET A 7 14.71 9.68 2.38
CA MET A 7 13.28 9.83 2.63
C MET A 7 12.62 9.56 1.28
N ASN A 8 12.32 8.30 0.99
CA ASN A 8 11.53 7.99 -0.20
C ASN A 8 10.22 8.74 0.01
N THR A 9 9.90 9.73 -0.82
CA THR A 9 8.57 10.35 -0.76
C THR A 9 7.55 9.34 -1.28
N LEU A 10 6.27 9.48 -0.92
CA LEU A 10 5.21 8.62 -1.47
C LEU A 10 5.31 8.54 -2.99
N SER A 11 5.46 9.69 -3.66
CA SER A 11 5.63 9.80 -5.11
C SER A 11 6.81 8.98 -5.65
N GLN A 12 7.94 8.94 -4.94
CA GLN A 12 9.10 8.15 -5.36
C GLN A 12 8.87 6.65 -5.22
N VAL A 13 8.21 6.19 -4.16
CA VAL A 13 7.88 4.76 -4.00
C VAL A 13 6.85 4.33 -5.05
N MET A 14 5.84 5.16 -5.28
CA MET A 14 4.83 4.91 -6.30
C MET A 14 5.43 4.84 -7.71
N GLU A 15 6.35 5.75 -8.05
CA GLU A 15 7.05 5.70 -9.33
C GLU A 15 7.92 4.44 -9.47
N LYS A 16 8.59 4.01 -8.39
CA LYS A 16 9.32 2.73 -8.39
C LYS A 16 8.37 1.55 -8.64
N LEU A 17 7.21 1.50 -7.99
CA LEU A 17 6.22 0.44 -8.22
C LEU A 17 5.76 0.42 -9.68
N ARG A 18 5.44 1.59 -10.25
CA ARG A 18 5.06 1.75 -11.65
C ARG A 18 6.15 1.28 -12.63
N LEU A 19 7.39 1.68 -12.41
CA LEU A 19 8.52 1.27 -13.26
C LEU A 19 8.79 -0.25 -13.20
N ASN A 20 8.45 -0.90 -12.10
CA ASN A 20 8.59 -2.35 -11.92
C ASN A 20 7.32 -3.14 -12.31
N GLY A 21 6.28 -2.50 -12.83
CA GLY A 21 5.00 -3.16 -13.16
C GLY A 21 4.28 -3.74 -11.94
N LYS A 22 4.56 -3.19 -10.75
CA LYS A 22 3.95 -3.55 -9.46
C LYS A 22 2.91 -2.51 -9.05
N ASP A 23 2.40 -1.71 -9.99
CA ASP A 23 1.40 -0.65 -9.81
C ASP A 23 -0.03 -1.19 -9.70
N ASN A 24 -0.22 -2.23 -8.89
CA ASN A 24 -1.53 -2.82 -8.64
C ASN A 24 -2.11 -2.22 -7.35
N GLU A 25 -2.94 -1.19 -7.49
CA GLU A 25 -3.64 -0.62 -6.34
C GLU A 25 -4.81 -1.50 -5.90
N LEU A 26 -4.94 -1.75 -4.60
CA LEU A 26 -6.14 -2.31 -3.99
C LEU A 26 -6.96 -1.19 -3.37
N LYS A 27 -8.26 -1.15 -3.71
CA LYS A 27 -9.23 -0.24 -3.10
C LYS A 27 -10.41 -1.00 -2.54
N MET A 28 -10.96 -0.48 -1.45
CA MET A 28 -12.23 -0.95 -0.95
C MET A 28 -13.34 -0.47 -1.90
N SER A 29 -14.19 -1.37 -2.33
CA SER A 29 -15.41 -1.04 -3.08
C SER A 29 -16.54 -0.61 -2.13
N ASP A 30 -17.55 0.06 -2.68
CA ASP A 30 -18.77 0.50 -1.95
C ASP A 30 -19.53 -0.64 -1.24
N HIS A 31 -19.23 -1.90 -1.58
CA HIS A 31 -19.81 -3.09 -0.96
C HIS A 31 -18.90 -3.75 0.10
N GLY A 32 -17.86 -3.06 0.56
CA GLY A 32 -16.96 -3.53 1.61
C GLY A 32 -16.06 -4.68 1.17
N LYS A 33 -15.71 -4.76 -0.12
CA LYS A 33 -14.78 -5.75 -0.67
C LYS A 33 -13.53 -5.07 -1.21
N MET A 34 -12.36 -5.57 -0.84
CA MET A 34 -11.07 -5.10 -1.34
C MET A 34 -10.83 -5.65 -2.75
N GLN A 35 -10.52 -4.78 -3.71
CA GLN A 35 -10.42 -5.15 -5.12
C GLN A 35 -9.23 -4.49 -5.79
N SER A 36 -8.59 -5.22 -6.72
CA SER A 36 -7.63 -4.66 -7.66
C SER A 36 -8.31 -4.48 -9.02
N ALA A 37 -8.36 -3.24 -9.50
CA ALA A 37 -8.84 -2.94 -10.85
C ALA A 37 -7.90 -3.53 -11.91
N THR A 38 -6.58 -3.41 -11.69
CA THR A 38 -5.55 -3.90 -12.62
C THR A 38 -5.60 -5.42 -12.80
N LEU A 39 -5.79 -6.17 -11.71
CA LEU A 39 -5.87 -7.63 -11.74
C LEU A 39 -7.30 -8.16 -11.91
N SER A 40 -8.30 -7.27 -11.91
CA SER A 40 -9.73 -7.63 -11.93
C SER A 40 -10.08 -8.71 -10.90
N LYS A 41 -9.53 -8.58 -9.68
CA LYS A 41 -9.58 -9.59 -8.62
C LYS A 41 -10.10 -8.96 -7.32
N ILE A 42 -10.90 -9.74 -6.60
CA ILE A 42 -11.37 -9.43 -5.24
C ILE A 42 -10.49 -10.19 -4.26
N TYR A 43 -10.03 -9.53 -3.21
CA TYR A 43 -9.16 -10.08 -2.20
C TYR A 43 -9.88 -10.19 -0.86
N ASN A 44 -9.69 -11.33 -0.19
CA ASN A 44 -9.93 -11.45 1.25
C ASN A 44 -8.61 -11.22 2.01
N PRO A 45 -8.65 -10.88 3.31
CA PRO A 45 -7.43 -10.65 4.10
C PRO A 45 -6.45 -11.84 4.07
N GLU A 46 -6.96 -13.07 3.97
CA GLU A 46 -6.16 -14.30 3.89
C GLU A 46 -5.52 -14.56 2.51
N ASP A 47 -5.91 -13.81 1.48
CA ASP A 47 -5.37 -13.93 0.12
C ASP A 47 -4.12 -13.10 -0.10
N VAL A 48 -3.86 -12.15 0.80
CA VAL A 48 -2.75 -11.22 0.76
C VAL A 48 -1.93 -11.27 2.04
N THR A 49 -0.69 -10.80 1.96
CA THR A 49 0.19 -10.64 3.11
C THR A 49 0.88 -9.29 2.97
N ILE A 50 0.82 -8.46 4.01
CA ILE A 50 1.58 -7.22 4.07
C ILE A 50 3.05 -7.61 4.19
N VAL A 51 3.86 -7.24 3.22
CA VAL A 51 5.30 -7.52 3.20
C VAL A 51 6.12 -6.27 3.53
N LYS A 52 5.52 -5.08 3.44
CA LYS A 52 6.14 -3.82 3.86
C LYS A 52 5.12 -2.77 4.20
N THR A 53 5.48 -1.88 5.10
CA THR A 53 4.73 -0.66 5.40
C THR A 53 5.67 0.52 5.32
N TYR A 54 5.27 1.54 4.56
CA TYR A 54 5.91 2.85 4.57
C TYR A 54 4.97 3.84 5.20
N ARG A 55 5.47 4.65 6.14
CA ARG A 55 4.75 5.80 6.66
C ARG A 55 5.42 7.05 6.09
N PHE A 56 4.63 7.88 5.45
CA PHE A 56 5.05 9.17 4.94
C PHE A 56 4.34 10.26 5.72
N GLU A 57 5.12 11.22 6.16
CA GLU A 57 4.64 12.48 6.71
C GLU A 57 4.71 13.49 5.57
N GLY A 58 3.61 14.16 5.27
CA GLY A 58 3.51 15.08 4.14
C GLY A 58 4.57 16.18 4.23
N GLU A 59 5.38 16.35 3.18
CA GLU A 59 6.39 17.42 3.12
C GLU A 59 5.75 18.82 3.03
N SER A 60 4.48 18.92 2.63
CA SER A 60 3.80 20.18 2.28
C SER A 60 2.70 20.61 3.26
N ASP A 61 2.02 19.66 3.90
CA ASP A 61 1.01 19.93 4.94
C ASP A 61 1.21 18.92 6.09
N PRO A 62 1.46 19.35 7.34
CA PRO A 62 1.57 18.46 8.50
C PRO A 62 0.29 17.66 8.79
N GLY A 63 -0.82 17.95 8.11
CA GLY A 63 -2.05 17.14 8.12
C GLY A 63 -2.08 15.97 7.12
N ASP A 64 -1.19 15.91 6.13
CA ASP A 64 -1.20 14.91 5.06
C ASP A 64 -0.28 13.73 5.41
N ASN A 65 -0.72 12.89 6.35
CA ASN A 65 -0.03 11.64 6.65
C ASN A 65 -0.59 10.53 5.78
N SER A 66 0.30 9.72 5.21
CA SER A 66 -0.11 8.55 4.44
C SER A 66 0.69 7.32 4.83
N VAL A 67 0.02 6.18 4.79
CA VAL A 67 0.62 4.87 4.98
C VAL A 67 0.47 4.10 3.69
N LEU A 68 1.56 3.55 3.18
CA LEU A 68 1.57 2.67 2.03
C LEU A 68 1.86 1.25 2.51
N TYR A 69 0.89 0.36 2.34
CA TYR A 69 1.06 -1.07 2.59
C TYR A 69 1.39 -1.76 1.28
N ILE A 70 2.54 -2.41 1.23
CA ILE A 70 2.90 -3.30 0.12
C ILE A 70 2.44 -4.71 0.48
N LEU A 71 1.69 -5.31 -0.43
CA LEU A 71 1.08 -6.62 -0.28
C LEU A 71 1.60 -7.58 -1.35
N GLN A 72 1.68 -8.84 -0.98
CA GLN A 72 1.90 -9.94 -1.92
C GLN A 72 0.73 -10.93 -1.81
N ASP A 73 0.17 -11.33 -2.95
CA ASP A 73 -0.85 -12.39 -2.99
C ASP A 73 -0.24 -13.80 -3.07
N LYS A 74 -1.10 -14.82 -3.00
CA LYS A 74 -0.71 -16.24 -3.10
C LYS A 74 -0.05 -16.62 -4.43
N ASP A 75 -0.31 -15.85 -5.48
CA ASP A 75 0.23 -16.04 -6.83
C ASP A 75 1.53 -15.24 -7.04
N ALA A 76 2.08 -14.66 -5.96
CA ALA A 76 3.24 -13.77 -5.95
C ALA A 76 3.06 -12.45 -6.71
N ASN A 77 1.81 -12.05 -6.99
CA ASN A 77 1.53 -10.71 -7.49
C ASN A 77 1.75 -9.69 -6.37
N MET A 78 2.48 -8.64 -6.71
CA MET A 78 2.71 -7.51 -5.83
C MET A 78 1.62 -6.47 -6.04
N SER A 79 1.16 -5.89 -4.95
CA SER A 79 0.13 -4.87 -4.96
C SER A 79 0.29 -3.93 -3.78
N TYR A 80 -0.47 -2.83 -3.75
CA TYR A 80 -0.34 -1.85 -2.68
C TYR A 80 -1.69 -1.25 -2.28
N ILE A 81 -1.76 -0.81 -1.02
CA ILE A 81 -2.86 0.00 -0.48
C ILE A 81 -2.25 1.33 -0.03
N VAL A 82 -2.78 2.44 -0.54
CA VAL A 82 -2.48 3.77 -0.03
C VAL A 82 -3.59 4.15 0.93
N ASP A 83 -3.18 4.52 2.13
CA ASP A 83 -4.04 4.89 3.23
C ASP A 83 -3.67 6.31 3.66
N ALA A 84 -4.38 7.29 3.11
CA ALA A 84 -4.13 8.70 3.34
C ALA A 84 -5.05 9.20 4.46
N TYR A 85 -4.53 9.25 5.69
CA TYR A 85 -5.26 9.81 6.83
C TYR A 85 -4.88 11.28 7.04
N GLY A 86 -5.81 12.17 6.68
CA GLY A 86 -5.69 13.63 6.73
C GLY A 86 -7.05 14.29 6.50
N THR A 87 -7.10 15.61 6.29
CA THR A 87 -8.36 16.37 6.13
C THR A 87 -9.26 15.88 4.98
N TYR A 88 -8.68 15.11 4.05
CA TYR A 88 -9.35 14.51 2.89
C TYR A 88 -9.46 12.98 2.95
N SER A 89 -9.25 12.36 4.12
CA SER A 89 -9.49 10.93 4.29
C SER A 89 -11.01 10.70 4.21
N ASP A 90 -11.50 10.43 3.02
CA ASP A 90 -12.82 9.85 2.84
C ASP A 90 -12.81 8.51 3.56
N HIS A 91 -13.28 8.56 4.80
CA HIS A 91 -13.51 7.48 5.75
C HIS A 91 -13.59 6.10 5.08
N ASP A 92 -12.44 5.45 4.97
CA ASP A 92 -12.31 4.03 4.72
C ASP A 92 -12.95 3.32 5.91
N GLY A 93 -14.27 3.10 5.84
CA GLY A 93 -15.13 2.73 6.94
C GLY A 93 -14.68 1.47 7.71
N PRO A 94 -15.45 1.02 8.72
CA PRO A 94 -15.05 -0.07 9.62
C PRO A 94 -14.60 -1.34 8.90
N ASP A 95 -15.10 -1.60 7.69
CA ASP A 95 -14.70 -2.72 6.84
C ASP A 95 -13.22 -2.67 6.40
N PHE A 96 -12.67 -1.48 6.14
CA PHE A 96 -11.26 -1.32 5.76
C PHE A 96 -10.33 -1.57 6.94
N ASP A 97 -10.62 -0.95 8.07
CA ASP A 97 -9.90 -1.19 9.32
C ASP A 97 -9.90 -2.68 9.69
N ASP A 98 -11.06 -3.33 9.59
CA ASP A 98 -11.22 -4.76 9.87
C ASP A 98 -10.49 -5.62 8.84
N PHE A 99 -10.44 -5.19 7.57
CA PHE A 99 -9.67 -5.86 6.53
C PHE A 99 -8.18 -5.82 6.88
N LEU A 100 -7.61 -4.63 7.07
CA LEU A 100 -6.18 -4.45 7.39
C LEU A 100 -5.75 -5.22 8.64
N LYS A 101 -6.54 -5.18 9.73
CA LYS A 101 -6.25 -5.91 10.98
C LYS A 101 -6.17 -7.43 10.81
N LYS A 102 -6.84 -7.99 9.79
CA LYS A 102 -6.88 -9.44 9.52
C LYS A 102 -5.77 -9.90 8.57
N ILE A 103 -5.10 -8.98 7.88
CA ILE A 103 -4.01 -9.35 6.97
C ILE A 103 -2.81 -9.81 7.78
N LYS A 104 -2.16 -10.88 7.33
CA LYS A 104 -0.89 -11.33 7.91
C LYS A 104 0.23 -10.33 7.55
N VAL A 105 1.08 -10.02 8.50
CA VAL A 105 2.29 -9.21 8.26
C VAL A 105 3.50 -10.14 8.20
N ALA A 106 4.20 -10.12 7.07
CA ALA A 106 5.51 -10.74 6.92
C ALA A 106 6.58 -9.67 7.16
N ASP A 107 7.57 -10.00 7.98
CA ASP A 107 8.72 -9.14 8.22
C ASP A 107 9.73 -9.38 7.08
N ARG A 108 9.76 -8.50 6.08
CA ARG A 108 10.67 -8.57 4.93
C ARG A 108 11.48 -7.30 4.72
N ASP A 109 12.71 -7.47 4.27
CA ASP A 109 13.60 -6.37 3.96
C ASP A 109 13.22 -5.69 2.63
N GLU A 110 13.44 -4.37 2.52
CA GLU A 110 13.05 -3.58 1.32
C GLU A 110 13.76 -4.06 0.05
N GLN A 111 14.99 -4.57 0.18
CA GLN A 111 15.79 -5.07 -0.95
C GLN A 111 15.11 -6.26 -1.63
N GLU A 112 14.51 -7.17 -0.86
CA GLU A 112 13.83 -8.36 -1.38
C GLU A 112 12.56 -8.05 -2.20
N LEU A 113 12.05 -6.82 -2.13
CA LEU A 113 10.81 -6.41 -2.79
C LEU A 113 11.05 -5.81 -4.17
N PHE A 114 12.25 -5.28 -4.44
CA PHE A 114 12.60 -4.57 -5.66
C PHE A 114 13.76 -5.21 -6.45
N ASP A 115 14.35 -6.29 -5.94
CA ASP A 115 15.18 -7.23 -6.72
C ASP A 115 14.32 -8.09 -7.67
#